data_AF-A0A955KYR1-F1
#
_entry.id   AF-A0A955KYR1-F1
#
_cell.length_a   1.000
_cell.length_b   1.000
_cell.length_c   1.000
_cell.angle_alpha   90.00
_cell.angle_beta   90.00
_cell.angle_gamma   90.00
#
_symmetry.space_group_name_H-M   'P 1'
#
loop_
_entity.id
_entity.type
_entity.pdbx_description
1 polymer ?
#
loop_
_entity_poly.entity_id
_entity_poly.type
_entity_poly.pdbx_seq_one_letter_code
_entity_poly.pdbx_strand_id
1 'polypeptide(L)' 'MNNKRPRRNNYSVNVKGPRSGKKVENAIKHFKTLQNRIEREGETLWIRNALVFVKAKLKKYSIPLSKIS' A
#
# COMPACT_ATOMS: atom_id res chain seq x y z
N MET A 1 -22.35 -15.90 -42.92
CA MET A 1 -22.69 -15.32 -41.60
C MET A 1 -21.41 -15.19 -40.80
N ASN A 2 -20.99 -13.98 -40.44
CA ASN A 2 -19.68 -13.74 -39.80
C ASN A 2 -19.69 -14.19 -38.34
N ASN A 3 -19.04 -15.32 -38.06
CA ASN A 3 -18.90 -15.93 -36.73
C ASN A 3 -17.80 -15.21 -35.91
N LYS A 4 -17.86 -13.88 -35.79
CA LYS A 4 -16.90 -13.12 -34.98
C LYS A 4 -17.31 -13.19 -33.51
N ARG A 5 -16.40 -13.62 -32.63
CA ARG A 5 -16.59 -13.54 -31.16
C ARG A 5 -17.01 -12.11 -30.78
N PRO A 6 -18.00 -11.92 -29.91
CA PRO A 6 -18.40 -10.58 -29.47
C PRO A 6 -17.17 -9.88 -28.90
N ARG A 7 -16.88 -8.67 -29.39
CA ARG A 7 -15.83 -7.84 -28.80
C ARG A 7 -16.26 -7.60 -27.36
N ARG A 8 -15.50 -8.16 -26.41
CA ARG A 8 -15.71 -7.96 -24.97
C ARG A 8 -15.92 -6.46 -24.78
N ASN A 9 -17.10 -6.07 -24.27
CA ASN A 9 -17.41 -4.68 -23.97
C ASN A 9 -16.17 -4.11 -23.29
N ASN A 10 -15.65 -3.01 -23.83
CA ASN A 10 -14.55 -2.30 -23.22
C ASN A 10 -15.13 -1.72 -21.93
N TYR A 11 -15.13 -2.52 -20.85
CA TYR A 11 -15.41 -2.04 -19.51
C TYR A 11 -14.44 -0.88 -19.36
N SER A 12 -14.95 0.35 -19.43
CA SER A 12 -14.08 1.49 -19.25
C SER A 12 -13.45 1.29 -17.88
N VAL A 13 -12.18 0.89 -17.86
CA VAL A 13 -11.32 0.83 -16.68
C VAL A 13 -11.15 2.22 -16.02
N ASN A 14 -11.85 3.22 -16.55
CA ASN A 14 -11.99 4.59 -16.07
C ASN A 14 -12.96 4.78 -14.90
N VAL A 15 -13.50 3.72 -14.29
CA VAL A 15 -14.06 3.86 -12.94
C VAL A 15 -12.89 3.90 -11.96
N LYS A 16 -12.16 5.03 -11.95
CA LYS A 16 -11.25 5.33 -10.85
C LYS A 16 -12.12 5.43 -9.61
N GLY A 17 -12.06 4.42 -8.74
CA GLY A 17 -12.67 4.48 -7.42
C GLY A 17 -12.28 5.79 -6.71
N PRO A 18 -13.08 6.24 -5.71
CA PRO A 18 -12.85 7.51 -5.05
C PRO A 18 -11.39 7.65 -4.65
N ARG A 19 -10.73 8.73 -5.12
CA ARG A 19 -9.33 8.99 -4.80
C ARG A 19 -9.21 9.13 -3.28
N SER A 20 -8.61 8.15 -2.62
CA SER A 20 -8.38 8.25 -1.19
C SER A 20 -7.24 9.26 -0.94
N GLY A 21 -7.55 10.35 -0.25
CA GLY A 21 -6.57 11.32 0.25
C GLY A 21 -5.70 10.78 1.41
N LYS A 22 -5.90 9.52 1.79
CA LYS A 22 -5.42 8.89 3.04
C LYS A 22 -3.99 8.35 2.94
N LYS A 23 -3.10 9.03 2.22
CA LYS A 23 -1.71 8.56 2.01
C LYS A 23 -0.93 8.46 3.32
N VAL A 24 -1.17 9.42 4.22
CA VAL A 24 -0.54 9.50 5.55
C VAL A 24 -1.05 8.36 6.45
N GLU A 25 -2.37 8.25 6.60
CA GLU A 25 -3.02 7.19 7.40
C GLU A 25 -2.57 5.79 6.94
N ASN A 26 -2.50 5.56 5.63
CA ASN A 26 -2.07 4.28 5.08
C ASN A 26 -0.59 3.97 5.37
N ALA A 27 0.29 4.97 5.39
CA ALA A 27 1.70 4.77 5.74
C ALA A 27 1.85 4.40 7.22
N ILE A 28 1.10 5.05 8.12
CA ILE A 28 1.07 4.74 9.55
C ILE A 28 0.53 3.33 9.78
N LYS A 29 -0.61 2.98 9.16
CA LYS A 29 -1.20 1.64 9.24
C LYS A 29 -0.23 0.57 8.75
N HIS A 30 0.48 0.84 7.64
CA HIS A 30 1.46 -0.10 7.10
C HIS A 30 2.63 -0.31 8.07
N PHE A 31 3.15 0.75 8.69
CA PHE A 31 4.20 0.65 9.70
C PHE A 31 3.79 -0.24 10.88
N LYS A 32 2.61 0.00 11.46
CA LYS A 32 2.07 -0.83 12.56
C LYS A 32 1.89 -2.29 12.15
N THR A 33 1.42 -2.52 10.92
CA THR A 33 1.30 -3.90 10.38
C THR A 33 2.65 -4.61 10.31
N LEU A 34 3.73 -3.90 9.95
CA LEU A 34 5.07 -4.47 9.93
C LEU A 34 5.57 -4.76 11.35
N GLN A 35 5.31 -3.89 12.33
CA GLN A 35 5.66 -4.15 13.73
C GLN A 35 4.99 -5.44 14.25
N ASN A 36 3.68 -5.58 14.04
CA ASN A 36 2.95 -6.80 14.43
C ASN A 36 3.49 -8.06 13.73
N ARG A 37 4.00 -7.94 12.51
CA ARG A 37 4.63 -9.07 11.81
C ARG A 37 6.00 -9.40 12.38
N ILE A 38 6.80 -8.41 12.79
CA ILE A 38 8.07 -8.66 13.47
C ILE A 38 7.84 -9.44 14.76
N GLU A 39 6.80 -9.11 15.52
CA GLU A 39 6.45 -9.82 16.75
C GLU A 39 6.02 -11.28 16.49
N ARG A 40 5.37 -11.56 15.35
CA ARG A 40 4.86 -12.90 15.01
C ARG A 40 5.85 -13.79 14.25
N GLU A 41 6.55 -13.22 13.27
CA GLU A 41 7.39 -13.92 12.30
C GLU A 41 8.89 -13.72 12.60
N GLY A 42 9.26 -12.76 13.45
CA GLY A 42 10.63 -12.33 13.67
C GLY A 42 11.14 -11.33 12.62
N GLU A 43 12.40 -10.92 12.75
CA GLU A 43 13.03 -10.01 11.79
C GLU A 43 13.49 -10.77 10.54
N THR A 44 12.64 -10.79 9.52
CA THR A 44 12.96 -11.37 8.21
C THR A 44 13.49 -10.32 7.23
N LEU A 45 14.24 -10.76 6.21
CA LEU A 45 14.86 -9.86 5.22
C LEU A 45 13.83 -8.98 4.49
N TRP A 46 12.67 -9.54 4.15
CA TRP A 46 11.62 -8.80 3.44
C TRP A 46 10.95 -7.75 4.33
N ILE A 47 10.78 -8.03 5.64
CA ILE A 47 10.23 -7.06 6.60
C ILE A 47 11.21 -5.91 6.82
N ARG A 48 12.50 -6.21 6.95
CA ARG A 48 13.57 -5.20 7.04
C ARG A 48 13.55 -4.27 5.83
N ASN A 49 13.45 -4.83 4.62
CA ASN A 49 13.36 -4.05 3.39
C ASN A 49 12.06 -3.21 3.37
N ALA A 50 10.92 -3.79 3.74
CA ALA A 50 9.65 -3.07 3.80
C ALA A 50 9.69 -1.90 4.81
N LEU A 51 10.34 -2.08 5.96
CA LEU A 51 10.53 -1.02 6.96
C LEU A 51 11.34 0.15 6.40
N VAL A 52 12.38 -0.09 5.61
CA VAL A 52 13.18 0.97 4.97
C VAL A 52 12.29 1.85 4.09
N PHE A 53 11.43 1.24 3.25
CA PHE A 53 10.52 1.98 2.39
C PHE A 53 9.45 2.75 3.16
N VAL A 54 8.89 2.15 4.21
CA VAL A 54 7.87 2.81 5.05
C VAL A 54 8.46 3.98 5.81
N LYS A 55 9.66 3.82 6.40
CA LYS A 55 10.39 4.92 7.05
C LYS A 55 10.68 6.07 6.07
N ALA A 56 11.06 5.77 4.84
CA ALA A 56 11.26 6.79 3.80
C ALA A 56 9.96 7.53 3.46
N LYS A 57 8.81 6.84 3.38
CA LYS A 57 7.50 7.48 3.19
C LYS A 57 7.11 8.38 4.36
N LEU A 58 7.30 7.91 5.60
CA LEU A 58 7.01 8.70 6.79
C LEU A 58 7.88 9.97 6.86
N LYS A 59 9.18 9.85 6.53
CA LYS A 59 10.09 10.99 6.40
C LYS A 59 9.62 11.97 5.32
N LYS A 60 9.19 11.48 4.15
CA LYS A 60 8.62 12.31 3.07
C LYS A 60 7.38 13.09 3.52
N TYR A 61 6.60 12.54 4.44
CA TYR A 61 5.40 13.18 4.99
C TYR A 61 5.67 13.99 6.27
N SER A 62 6.94 14.17 6.66
CA SER A 62 7.34 14.87 7.89
C SER A 62 6.71 14.31 9.17
N ILE A 63 6.48 12.99 9.22
CA ILE A 63 5.92 12.30 10.38
C ILE A 63 7.06 11.66 11.16
N PRO A 64 7.38 12.14 12.37
CA PRO A 64 8.38 11.51 13.22
C PRO A 64 7.85 10.18 13.77
N LEU A 65 8.72 9.17 13.89
CA LEU A 65 8.34 7.85 14.41
C LEU A 65 7.81 7.92 15.85
N SER A 66 8.24 8.91 16.64
CA SER A 66 7.77 9.14 18.00
C SER A 66 6.26 9.42 18.09
N LYS A 67 5.64 9.94 17.03
CA LYS A 67 4.20 10.21 16.97
C LYS A 67 3.36 9.00 16.53
N ILE A 68 4.01 7.88 16.19
CA ILE A 68 3.34 6.67 15.70
C ILE A 68 3.21 5.62 16.82
N SER A 69 4.05 5.73 17.85
CA SER A 69 4.06 4.89 19.06
C SER A 69 2.77 5.02 19.87
#